data_AF-A0A1B9F4J0-F1
#
_entry.id   AF-A0A1B9F4J0-F1
#
_cell.length_a   1.000
_cell.length_b   1.000
_cell.length_c   1.000
_cell.angle_alpha   90.00
_cell.angle_beta   90.00
_cell.angle_gamma   90.00
#
_symmetry.space_group_name_H-M   'P 1'
#
loop_
_entity.id
_entity.type
_entity.pdbx_description
1 polymer ?
#
loop_
_entity_poly.entity_id
_entity_poly.type
_entity_poly.pdbx_seq_one_letter_code
_entity_poly.pdbx_strand_id
1 'polypeptide(L)'
;MKRSFLMAFLGLIWLGSYVHASICEYEYPAFEPETKVVDIPCIDFMSQCYHVVISIDDKNRLILEEVEDVGASVPTSALEASVVPFVDFDAMVLHIPELRVQQNNGDPSVSAFSVDLNILPAKEETFLEIGKVTPVAASNVCGGTEGNDTNSQNSSNSSVHLSPTTEDYIVVAYNDLGMHCMNQDHSILSLLPPYNTLVAQVIKRGEDPEIISNGVTLEYRLLENTTCQGSNFWDYVFDLFGKDIPFCTGLTGNSLQGQMELRGDRFFAEGIPVTPFNDDGSFNPYPLAEVVAKDAATGQVLASTQTVIPISYEMNCQKCHGGTGGSDTMTTILKLHDQKEGTSLATNTPVLCQDCHADPALNAKGVSGIPNLSLATHGKHAGVSPQPTCYDCHPGPQTQCLRTDIEGMQTCENCHGTLEQMAQGLRNGRTPWLEEPKCSQCHQGSEIDTGNELYRNAKGHHGVYCETCHYEPHAWWPSKLDRDNQQAITLQGGTGPLGSVSCLACHTSVPDGDEGPHGLGANGSKTSESDHGEKKAKIGDDDD
;
A
#
# COMPACT_ATOMS: atom_id res chain seq x y z
N MET A 1 -16.60 -52.30 25.22
CA MET A 1 -17.72 -52.31 26.20
C MET A 1 -18.16 -50.86 26.37
N LYS A 2 -19.37 -50.51 25.93
CA LYS A 2 -20.49 -50.01 26.79
C LYS A 2 -20.00 -48.91 27.75
N ARG A 3 -20.50 -47.68 27.73
CA ARG A 3 -21.90 -47.19 27.71
C ARG A 3 -21.78 -45.70 28.11
N SER A 4 -22.57 -44.72 27.67
CA SER A 4 -23.98 -44.49 28.01
C SER A 4 -24.34 -43.04 27.58
N PHE A 5 -25.44 -42.79 26.85
CA PHE A 5 -26.76 -42.28 27.34
C PHE A 5 -26.75 -40.76 27.67
N LEU A 6 -27.69 -39.87 27.27
CA LEU A 6 -29.16 -39.97 27.15
C LEU A 6 -29.79 -38.65 26.57
N MET A 7 -30.87 -38.79 25.78
CA MET A 7 -32.10 -37.94 25.50
C MET A 7 -32.01 -36.42 25.25
N ALA A 8 -32.54 -35.85 24.16
CA ALA A 8 -33.91 -35.81 23.56
C ALA A 8 -34.89 -34.82 24.24
N PHE A 9 -35.35 -33.78 23.51
CA PHE A 9 -36.76 -33.55 23.08
C PHE A 9 -36.97 -32.18 22.34
N LEU A 10 -37.45 -32.29 21.09
CA LEU A 10 -38.48 -31.52 20.34
C LEU A 10 -38.72 -30.00 20.52
N GLY A 11 -38.77 -29.29 19.39
CA GLY A 11 -39.54 -28.05 19.19
C GLY A 11 -39.27 -27.34 17.86
N LEU A 12 -40.24 -27.34 16.96
CA LEU A 12 -40.20 -26.94 15.53
C LEU A 12 -40.50 -25.43 15.34
N ILE A 13 -39.78 -24.74 14.44
CA ILE A 13 -40.25 -23.86 13.32
C ILE A 13 -39.29 -22.68 13.01
N TRP A 14 -39.01 -22.57 11.70
CA TRP A 14 -38.52 -21.47 10.86
C TRP A 14 -37.01 -21.31 10.58
N LEU A 15 -36.71 -21.47 9.28
CA LEU A 15 -35.42 -21.43 8.59
C LEU A 15 -35.00 -19.97 8.33
N GLY A 16 -33.80 -19.62 8.79
CA GLY A 16 -33.00 -18.49 8.31
C GLY A 16 -31.56 -18.95 8.22
N SER A 17 -31.05 -19.10 7.00
CA SER A 17 -29.71 -19.63 6.71
C SER A 17 -28.63 -18.66 7.15
N TYR A 18 -27.93 -18.97 8.24
CA TYR A 18 -26.59 -18.45 8.52
C TYR A 18 -25.59 -19.54 8.13
N VAL A 19 -24.71 -19.25 7.17
CA VAL A 19 -23.55 -20.10 6.87
C VAL A 19 -22.56 -19.95 8.03
N HIS A 20 -22.48 -20.98 8.87
CA HIS A 20 -21.33 -21.17 9.75
C HIS A 20 -20.23 -21.84 8.93
N ALA A 21 -19.08 -21.19 8.78
CA ALA A 21 -17.86 -21.89 8.42
C ALA A 21 -17.38 -22.63 9.69
N SER A 22 -17.67 -23.93 9.78
CA SER A 22 -17.07 -24.78 10.81
C SER A 22 -15.67 -25.15 10.35
N ILE A 23 -14.65 -24.71 11.08
CA ILE A 23 -13.28 -25.18 10.94
C ILE A 23 -13.27 -26.62 11.45
N CYS A 24 -13.07 -27.59 10.55
CA CYS A 24 -12.81 -28.97 10.94
C CYS A 24 -11.32 -29.08 11.30
N GLU A 25 -10.96 -28.92 12.57
CA GLU A 25 -9.68 -29.41 13.08
C GLU A 25 -9.69 -30.95 12.96
N TYR A 26 -8.90 -31.50 12.04
CA TYR A 26 -8.61 -32.93 11.97
C TYR A 26 -7.11 -33.14 12.23
N GLU A 27 -6.78 -33.83 13.32
CA GLU A 27 -5.44 -34.40 13.52
C GLU A 27 -5.27 -35.62 12.61
N TYR A 28 -4.34 -35.55 11.66
CA TYR A 28 -3.95 -36.68 10.81
C TYR A 28 -2.70 -37.40 11.37
N PRO A 29 -2.56 -38.72 11.15
CA PRO A 29 -1.43 -39.49 11.69
C PRO A 29 -0.11 -39.21 10.95
N ALA A 30 1.00 -39.41 11.66
CA ALA A 30 2.37 -39.13 11.24
C ALA A 30 2.81 -39.83 9.93
N PHE A 31 3.71 -39.17 9.19
CA PHE A 31 4.30 -39.62 7.92
C PHE A 31 5.24 -40.83 8.07
N GLU A 32 5.21 -41.76 7.11
CA GLU A 32 6.33 -42.68 6.88
C GLU A 32 7.35 -42.06 5.89
N PRO A 33 8.67 -42.26 6.08
CA PRO A 33 9.71 -41.39 5.53
C PRO A 33 9.96 -41.50 4.02
N GLU A 34 9.32 -42.45 3.32
CA GLU A 34 9.67 -42.80 1.94
C GLU A 34 8.57 -42.51 0.90
N THR A 35 7.44 -41.92 1.31
CA THR A 35 6.38 -41.51 0.38
C THR A 35 5.96 -40.06 0.63
N LYS A 36 6.46 -39.15 -0.21
CA LYS A 36 6.09 -37.74 -0.25
C LYS A 36 4.74 -37.56 -0.97
N VAL A 37 3.67 -38.16 -0.47
CA VAL A 37 2.32 -38.06 -1.06
C VAL A 37 1.35 -37.58 0.01
N VAL A 38 0.60 -36.52 -0.29
CA VAL A 38 -0.45 -35.95 0.56
C VAL A 38 -1.80 -36.26 -0.08
N ASP A 39 -2.65 -36.97 0.66
CA ASP A 39 -4.01 -37.33 0.27
C ASP A 39 -5.00 -36.42 1.02
N ILE A 40 -5.74 -35.57 0.29
CA ILE A 40 -6.71 -34.63 0.86
C ILE A 40 -8.12 -35.13 0.51
N PRO A 41 -8.86 -35.73 1.46
CA PRO A 41 -10.09 -36.47 1.19
C PRO A 41 -11.31 -35.60 0.80
N CYS A 42 -11.34 -34.32 1.15
CA CYS A 42 -12.33 -33.37 0.63
C CYS A 42 -11.91 -31.91 0.85
N ILE A 43 -11.90 -31.12 -0.22
CA ILE A 43 -11.92 -29.65 -0.18
C ILE A 43 -13.35 -29.20 -0.56
N ASP A 44 -14.05 -28.53 0.36
CA ASP A 44 -15.43 -28.08 0.16
C ASP A 44 -15.46 -26.71 -0.54
N PHE A 45 -15.92 -26.68 -1.79
CA PHE A 45 -16.04 -25.46 -2.59
C PHE A 45 -17.41 -25.41 -3.26
N MET A 46 -18.18 -24.34 -3.03
CA MET A 46 -19.50 -24.14 -3.64
C MET A 46 -20.44 -25.35 -3.49
N SER A 47 -20.34 -26.11 -2.39
CA SER A 47 -21.09 -27.34 -2.10
C SER A 47 -20.65 -28.60 -2.88
N GLN A 48 -19.41 -28.66 -3.38
CA GLN A 48 -18.78 -29.83 -4.02
C GLN A 48 -17.49 -30.21 -3.29
N CYS A 49 -17.24 -31.52 -3.13
CA CYS A 49 -16.02 -32.07 -2.52
C CYS A 49 -15.06 -32.55 -3.60
N TYR A 50 -13.80 -32.13 -3.53
CA TYR A 50 -12.73 -32.67 -4.37
C TYR A 50 -11.71 -33.45 -3.55
N HIS A 51 -11.33 -34.62 -4.05
CA HIS A 51 -10.21 -35.42 -3.58
C HIS A 51 -8.97 -35.01 -4.36
N VAL A 52 -7.89 -34.67 -3.66
CA VAL A 52 -6.65 -34.18 -4.30
C VAL A 52 -5.45 -34.93 -3.76
N VAL A 53 -4.62 -35.44 -4.67
CA VAL A 53 -3.35 -36.11 -4.35
C VAL A 53 -2.20 -35.27 -4.89
N ILE A 54 -1.26 -34.92 -4.02
CA ILE A 54 -0.09 -34.10 -4.37
C ILE A 54 1.18 -34.80 -3.91
N SER A 55 2.21 -34.84 -4.75
CA SER A 55 3.54 -35.32 -4.41
C SER A 55 4.60 -34.21 -4.44
N ILE A 56 5.74 -34.47 -3.80
CA ILE A 56 6.92 -33.58 -3.88
C ILE A 56 8.07 -34.36 -4.50
N ASP A 57 8.65 -33.86 -5.58
CA ASP A 57 9.74 -34.57 -6.27
C ASP A 57 11.11 -34.42 -5.58
N ASP A 58 12.13 -35.01 -6.20
CA ASP A 58 13.54 -34.99 -5.74
C ASP A 58 14.22 -33.62 -5.89
N LYS A 59 13.57 -32.67 -6.58
CA LYS A 59 13.98 -31.27 -6.71
C LYS A 59 13.08 -30.34 -5.90
N ASN A 60 12.31 -30.90 -4.97
CA ASN A 60 11.35 -30.22 -4.11
C ASN A 60 10.27 -29.41 -4.87
N ARG A 61 9.84 -29.90 -6.03
CA ARG A 61 8.69 -29.35 -6.76
C ARG A 61 7.43 -30.10 -6.36
N LEU A 62 6.33 -29.37 -6.18
CA LEU A 62 5.02 -29.98 -5.98
C LEU A 62 4.46 -30.45 -7.32
N ILE A 63 4.01 -31.69 -7.35
CA ILE A 63 3.39 -32.34 -8.48
C ILE A 63 1.97 -32.70 -8.07
N LEU A 64 0.98 -32.17 -8.78
CA LEU A 64 -0.40 -32.59 -8.64
C LEU A 64 -0.55 -33.95 -9.33
N GLU A 65 -0.79 -35.00 -8.56
CA GLU A 65 -0.88 -36.37 -9.08
C GLU A 65 -2.32 -36.69 -9.51
N GLU A 66 -3.32 -36.26 -8.72
CA GLU A 66 -4.73 -36.58 -8.97
C GLU A 66 -5.68 -35.52 -8.40
N VAL A 67 -6.80 -35.27 -9.12
CA VAL A 67 -7.94 -34.48 -8.64
C VAL A 67 -9.22 -35.20 -9.07
N GLU A 68 -10.00 -35.71 -8.12
CA GLU A 68 -11.30 -36.36 -8.36
C GLU A 68 -12.44 -35.56 -7.71
N ASP A 69 -13.55 -35.37 -8.43
CA ASP A 69 -14.80 -34.86 -7.85
C ASP A 69 -15.52 -36.01 -7.11
N VAL A 70 -15.72 -35.84 -5.80
CA VAL A 70 -16.33 -36.86 -4.93
C VAL A 70 -17.87 -36.84 -5.03
N GLY A 71 -18.45 -35.90 -5.82
CA GLY A 71 -19.88 -35.61 -5.87
C GLY A 71 -20.60 -35.74 -7.22
N ALA A 72 -19.91 -35.92 -8.36
CA ALA A 72 -20.57 -36.13 -9.66
C ALA A 72 -19.75 -37.03 -10.59
N SER A 73 -20.44 -37.95 -11.28
CA SER A 73 -19.83 -38.86 -12.26
C SER A 73 -19.32 -38.09 -13.49
N VAL A 74 -18.07 -37.63 -13.44
CA VAL A 74 -17.35 -37.09 -14.61
C VAL A 74 -16.02 -37.86 -14.72
N PRO A 75 -15.71 -38.47 -15.89
CA PRO A 75 -14.50 -39.27 -16.04
C PRO A 75 -13.22 -38.41 -16.02
N THR A 76 -12.17 -38.98 -15.42
CA THR A 76 -10.83 -38.45 -15.05
C THR A 76 -9.92 -37.97 -16.19
N SER A 77 -10.45 -37.67 -17.38
CA SER A 77 -9.64 -37.28 -18.55
C SER A 77 -9.76 -35.80 -18.94
N ALA A 78 -10.11 -34.90 -18.02
CA ALA A 78 -10.52 -33.52 -18.37
C ALA A 78 -9.94 -32.39 -17.50
N LEU A 79 -8.80 -32.59 -16.83
CA LEU A 79 -8.16 -31.54 -16.01
C LEU A 79 -6.71 -31.31 -16.45
N GLU A 80 -6.40 -30.14 -17.02
CA GLU A 80 -5.01 -29.67 -17.18
C GLU A 80 -4.74 -28.53 -16.20
N ALA A 81 -3.86 -28.75 -15.22
CA ALA A 81 -3.33 -27.73 -14.33
C ALA A 81 -1.99 -27.20 -14.89
N SER A 82 -1.87 -25.89 -15.09
CA SER A 82 -0.60 -25.25 -15.47
C SER A 82 0.07 -24.68 -14.21
N VAL A 83 1.19 -25.28 -13.80
CA VAL A 83 1.98 -24.83 -12.64
C VAL A 83 3.05 -23.84 -13.12
N VAL A 84 3.04 -22.62 -12.63
CA VAL A 84 4.14 -21.65 -12.83
C VAL A 84 5.21 -21.92 -11.75
N PRO A 85 6.48 -22.19 -12.10
CA PRO A 85 7.48 -22.55 -11.11
C PRO A 85 8.25 -21.32 -10.63
N PHE A 86 8.21 -21.00 -9.34
CA PHE A 86 9.39 -20.56 -8.56
C PHE A 86 9.01 -20.20 -7.11
N VAL A 87 9.54 -20.91 -6.11
CA VAL A 87 9.77 -20.38 -4.74
C VAL A 87 11.01 -21.05 -4.15
N ASP A 88 11.89 -20.24 -3.56
CA ASP A 88 13.13 -20.58 -2.85
C ASP A 88 12.83 -21.02 -1.40
N PHE A 89 13.56 -21.99 -0.86
CA PHE A 89 13.21 -22.74 0.36
C PHE A 89 13.41 -22.00 1.69
N ASP A 90 13.76 -20.71 1.67
CA ASP A 90 13.90 -19.90 2.89
C ASP A 90 12.56 -19.29 3.38
N ALA A 91 11.46 -19.45 2.62
CA ALA A 91 10.12 -19.05 3.03
C ALA A 91 9.31 -20.29 3.46
N MET A 92 8.99 -20.38 4.76
CA MET A 92 8.23 -21.48 5.39
C MET A 92 6.73 -21.50 5.02
N VAL A 93 6.33 -20.87 3.92
CA VAL A 93 4.95 -20.79 3.43
C VAL A 93 4.99 -20.93 1.92
N LEU A 94 4.28 -21.93 1.40
CA LEU A 94 4.12 -22.09 -0.03
C LEU A 94 2.76 -21.52 -0.46
N HIS A 95 2.81 -20.39 -1.15
CA HIS A 95 1.65 -19.78 -1.78
C HIS A 95 1.48 -20.36 -3.19
N ILE A 96 0.35 -21.03 -3.46
CA ILE A 96 -0.02 -21.44 -4.83
C ILE A 96 -1.01 -20.42 -5.36
N PRO A 97 -0.55 -19.46 -6.19
CA PRO A 97 -1.33 -18.25 -6.47
C PRO A 97 -2.62 -18.54 -7.26
N GLU A 98 -2.66 -19.57 -8.12
CA GLU A 98 -3.86 -19.97 -8.85
C GLU A 98 -3.84 -21.45 -9.25
N LEU A 99 -4.90 -22.20 -8.92
CA LEU A 99 -5.20 -23.50 -9.53
C LEU A 99 -6.41 -23.31 -10.46
N ARG A 100 -6.22 -23.56 -11.77
CA ARG A 100 -7.25 -23.38 -12.80
C ARG A 100 -7.79 -24.73 -13.24
N VAL A 101 -9.11 -24.90 -13.16
CA VAL A 101 -9.82 -26.08 -13.66
C VAL A 101 -10.63 -25.67 -14.90
N GLN A 102 -10.30 -26.21 -16.08
CA GLN A 102 -11.04 -25.99 -17.32
C GLN A 102 -12.00 -27.16 -17.59
N GLN A 103 -13.27 -26.88 -17.90
CA GLN A 103 -14.18 -27.90 -18.44
C GLN A 103 -14.05 -27.98 -19.97
N ASN A 104 -13.87 -29.18 -20.51
CA ASN A 104 -13.52 -29.43 -21.91
C ASN A 104 -14.64 -29.16 -22.95
N ASN A 105 -15.71 -28.44 -22.59
CA ASN A 105 -16.87 -28.22 -23.48
C ASN A 105 -16.89 -26.85 -24.18
N GLY A 106 -15.82 -26.04 -24.08
CA GLY A 106 -15.71 -24.77 -24.80
C GLY A 106 -16.58 -23.63 -24.24
N ASP A 107 -17.09 -23.78 -23.01
CA ASP A 107 -17.75 -22.74 -22.24
C ASP A 107 -16.71 -22.03 -21.34
N PRO A 108 -16.50 -20.71 -21.42
CA PRO A 108 -15.39 -20.02 -20.75
C PRO A 108 -15.57 -19.80 -19.22
N SER A 109 -16.43 -20.58 -18.55
CA SER A 109 -16.56 -20.53 -17.09
C SER A 109 -15.39 -21.22 -16.36
N VAL A 110 -14.20 -20.62 -16.43
CA VAL A 110 -13.03 -21.07 -15.65
C VAL A 110 -13.27 -20.75 -14.18
N SER A 111 -13.37 -21.77 -13.33
CA SER A 111 -13.34 -21.59 -11.87
C SER A 111 -11.87 -21.63 -11.43
N ALA A 112 -11.40 -20.53 -10.84
CA ALA A 112 -10.05 -20.45 -10.26
C ALA A 112 -10.16 -20.28 -8.75
N PHE A 113 -9.35 -21.03 -8.00
CA PHE A 113 -9.21 -20.89 -6.56
C PHE A 113 -7.74 -20.90 -6.16
N SER A 114 -7.43 -20.22 -5.05
CA SER A 114 -6.11 -20.24 -4.42
C SER A 114 -6.17 -21.07 -3.13
N VAL A 115 -5.08 -21.80 -2.85
CA VAL A 115 -4.93 -22.58 -1.62
C VAL A 115 -3.58 -22.23 -1.01
N ASP A 116 -3.60 -21.81 0.25
CA ASP A 116 -2.40 -21.62 1.06
C ASP A 116 -2.05 -22.92 1.81
N LEU A 117 -0.81 -23.38 1.68
CA LEU A 117 -0.30 -24.54 2.42
C LEU A 117 0.78 -24.07 3.41
N ASN A 118 0.53 -24.28 4.70
CA ASN A 118 1.51 -24.00 5.76
C ASN A 118 2.32 -25.26 6.07
N ILE A 119 3.65 -25.16 5.99
CA ILE A 119 4.56 -26.25 6.36
C ILE A 119 5.23 -25.87 7.68
N LEU A 120 4.85 -26.53 8.77
CA LEU A 120 5.44 -26.28 10.09
C LEU A 120 6.55 -27.29 10.37
N PRO A 121 7.78 -26.86 10.71
CA PRO A 121 8.79 -27.76 11.23
C PRO A 121 8.58 -27.93 12.74
N ALA A 122 8.11 -29.11 13.16
CA ALA A 122 8.35 -29.56 14.52
C ALA A 122 9.69 -30.29 14.56
N LYS A 123 10.39 -30.23 15.69
CA LYS A 123 11.79 -30.65 15.86
C LYS A 123 12.09 -32.14 15.64
N GLU A 124 11.16 -32.95 15.16
CA GLU A 124 11.41 -34.33 14.72
C GLU A 124 10.36 -34.85 13.70
N GLU A 125 9.34 -34.06 13.31
CA GLU A 125 8.34 -34.41 12.27
C GLU A 125 7.81 -33.13 11.57
N THR A 126 7.52 -33.21 10.27
CA THR A 126 6.95 -32.11 9.47
C THR A 126 5.43 -32.30 9.35
N PHE A 127 4.65 -31.29 9.71
CA PHE A 127 3.19 -31.29 9.55
C PHE A 127 2.77 -30.31 8.45
N LEU A 128 1.83 -30.72 7.60
CA LEU A 128 1.19 -29.87 6.60
C LEU A 128 -0.18 -29.46 7.13
N GLU A 129 -0.41 -28.16 7.27
CA GLU A 129 -1.71 -27.60 7.66
C GLU A 129 -2.31 -26.86 6.45
N ILE A 130 -3.52 -27.23 6.04
CA ILE A 130 -4.23 -26.55 4.95
C ILE A 130 -4.74 -25.21 5.47
N GLY A 131 -4.24 -24.12 4.90
CA GLY A 131 -4.65 -22.76 5.20
C GLY A 131 -5.99 -22.39 4.55
N LYS A 132 -6.26 -21.08 4.50
CA LYS A 132 -7.51 -20.51 4.01
C LYS A 132 -7.66 -20.75 2.50
N VAL A 133 -8.82 -21.22 2.06
CA VAL A 133 -9.17 -21.31 0.63
C VAL A 133 -9.93 -20.04 0.25
N THR A 134 -9.50 -19.36 -0.81
CA THR A 134 -10.11 -18.11 -1.28
C THR A 134 -10.53 -18.20 -2.74
N PRO A 135 -11.78 -17.84 -3.09
CA PRO A 135 -12.19 -17.74 -4.49
C PRO A 135 -11.46 -16.59 -5.19
N VAL A 136 -10.94 -16.81 -6.40
CA VAL A 136 -10.44 -15.73 -7.27
C VAL A 136 -11.60 -15.29 -8.17
N ALA A 137 -12.02 -14.03 -8.06
CA ALA A 137 -13.12 -13.52 -8.88
C ALA A 137 -12.69 -13.47 -10.35
N ALA A 138 -13.41 -14.19 -11.23
CA ALA A 138 -13.20 -14.10 -12.67
C ALA A 138 -13.60 -12.70 -13.17
N SER A 139 -12.65 -11.98 -13.74
CA SER A 139 -12.88 -10.74 -14.48
C SER A 139 -13.65 -11.04 -15.78
N ASN A 140 -14.97 -10.82 -15.78
CA ASN A 140 -15.75 -10.82 -17.02
C ASN A 140 -15.90 -9.39 -17.55
N VAL A 141 -15.05 -9.04 -18.52
CA VAL A 141 -15.26 -7.93 -19.44
C VAL A 141 -16.01 -8.47 -20.66
N CYS A 142 -17.25 -8.02 -20.90
CA CYS A 142 -17.89 -8.15 -22.22
C CYS A 142 -18.77 -6.93 -22.51
N GLY A 143 -18.32 -6.09 -23.44
CA GLY A 143 -19.19 -5.26 -24.25
C GLY A 143 -19.66 -6.05 -25.48
N GLY A 144 -20.94 -5.97 -25.82
CA GLY A 144 -21.51 -6.59 -27.02
C GLY A 144 -23.01 -6.33 -27.13
N THR A 145 -23.39 -5.61 -28.18
CA THR A 145 -24.73 -5.11 -28.53
C THR A 145 -25.70 -6.18 -29.07
N GLU A 146 -26.99 -5.90 -28.81
CA GLU A 146 -28.21 -6.24 -29.58
C GLU A 146 -28.69 -7.70 -29.71
N GLY A 147 -29.94 -7.94 -29.29
CA GLY A 147 -30.68 -9.17 -29.58
C GLY A 147 -31.97 -9.35 -28.77
N ASN A 148 -33.05 -8.79 -29.29
CA ASN A 148 -34.47 -8.83 -28.91
C ASN A 148 -35.01 -10.18 -28.34
N ASP A 149 -35.80 -10.14 -27.25
CA ASP A 149 -37.21 -10.61 -27.17
C ASP A 149 -37.65 -11.15 -25.78
N THR A 150 -38.66 -10.44 -25.23
CA THR A 150 -39.83 -10.89 -24.45
C THR A 150 -39.68 -11.63 -23.10
N ASN A 151 -40.07 -10.89 -22.05
CA ASN A 151 -41.15 -11.22 -21.10
C ASN A 151 -40.99 -12.47 -20.20
N SER A 152 -40.63 -12.28 -18.93
CA SER A 152 -41.44 -12.70 -17.77
C SER A 152 -40.74 -12.33 -16.47
N GLN A 153 -41.56 -12.03 -15.48
CA GLN A 153 -41.24 -11.39 -14.22
C GLN A 153 -40.40 -12.22 -13.24
N ASN A 154 -39.82 -11.45 -12.31
CA ASN A 154 -39.64 -11.76 -10.89
C ASN A 154 -38.38 -12.56 -10.52
N SER A 155 -37.31 -11.83 -10.19
CA SER A 155 -36.39 -12.27 -9.14
C SER A 155 -35.79 -11.06 -8.45
N SER A 156 -35.92 -11.08 -7.13
CA SER A 156 -35.36 -10.16 -6.16
C SER A 156 -33.87 -9.89 -6.41
N ASN A 157 -33.56 -8.61 -6.61
CA ASN A 157 -32.23 -8.06 -6.71
C ASN A 157 -31.57 -8.11 -5.32
N SER A 158 -30.84 -9.18 -5.01
CA SER A 158 -29.87 -9.17 -3.91
C SER A 158 -28.55 -8.61 -4.44
N SER A 159 -28.48 -7.28 -4.52
CA SER A 159 -27.19 -6.61 -4.42
C SER A 159 -26.67 -6.86 -3.02
N VAL A 160 -25.51 -7.51 -2.89
CA VAL A 160 -24.75 -7.53 -1.64
C VAL A 160 -24.21 -6.11 -1.47
N HIS A 161 -25.05 -5.25 -0.91
CA HIS A 161 -24.69 -3.93 -0.46
C HIS A 161 -23.88 -4.13 0.81
N LEU A 162 -22.55 -4.22 0.70
CA LEU A 162 -21.70 -3.97 1.85
C LEU A 162 -22.02 -2.55 2.31
N SER A 163 -22.56 -2.44 3.52
CA SER A 163 -22.98 -1.17 4.08
C SER A 163 -21.72 -0.33 4.35
N PRO A 164 -21.66 0.93 3.87
CA PRO A 164 -20.62 1.87 4.30
C PRO A 164 -20.61 1.98 5.82
N THR A 165 -19.50 2.42 6.41
CA THR A 165 -19.42 2.73 7.84
C THR A 165 -20.65 3.54 8.27
N THR A 166 -21.19 3.29 9.46
CA THR A 166 -22.39 4.01 9.97
C THR A 166 -22.04 5.30 10.70
N GLU A 167 -20.76 5.69 10.67
CA GLU A 167 -20.25 6.85 11.37
C GLU A 167 -20.58 8.15 10.61
N ASP A 168 -20.96 9.18 11.36
CA ASP A 168 -21.26 10.53 10.82
C ASP A 168 -20.00 11.25 10.32
N TYR A 169 -18.81 10.75 10.68
CA TYR A 169 -17.51 11.31 10.35
C TYR A 169 -16.63 10.24 9.72
N ILE A 170 -15.70 10.69 8.88
CA ILE A 170 -14.56 9.89 8.45
C ILE A 170 -13.28 10.66 8.76
N VAL A 171 -12.21 9.92 9.03
CA VAL A 171 -10.86 10.44 9.06
C VAL A 171 -10.05 9.66 8.03
N VAL A 172 -9.35 10.38 7.16
CA VAL A 172 -8.47 9.79 6.16
C VAL A 172 -7.07 10.24 6.48
N ALA A 173 -6.15 9.29 6.65
CA ALA A 173 -4.75 9.56 6.96
C ALA A 173 -3.84 9.04 5.84
N TYR A 174 -2.69 9.70 5.66
CA TYR A 174 -1.71 9.44 4.61
C TYR A 174 -0.38 10.12 4.96
N ASN A 175 0.71 9.80 4.25
CA ASN A 175 2.01 10.46 4.44
C ASN A 175 2.29 11.45 3.31
N ASP A 176 2.96 12.57 3.62
CA ASP A 176 3.10 13.70 2.68
C ASP A 176 3.98 13.40 1.44
N LEU A 177 4.95 12.49 1.59
CA LEU A 177 5.89 12.08 0.54
C LEU A 177 5.86 10.56 0.30
N GLY A 178 5.03 9.82 1.04
CA GLY A 178 5.02 8.37 1.07
C GLY A 178 6.15 7.80 1.93
N MET A 179 6.92 6.85 1.37
CA MET A 179 7.99 6.17 2.10
C MET A 179 9.16 7.12 2.39
N HIS A 180 9.52 7.25 3.66
CA HIS A 180 10.75 7.94 4.04
C HIS A 180 11.97 7.00 3.94
N CYS A 181 13.12 7.58 3.66
CA CYS A 181 14.40 6.86 3.61
C CYS A 181 15.25 7.27 4.81
N MET A 182 15.95 6.34 5.45
CA MET A 182 16.89 6.66 6.52
C MET A 182 18.22 5.90 6.35
N ASN A 183 19.25 6.36 7.03
CA ASN A 183 20.50 5.62 7.10
C ASN A 183 20.34 4.35 7.96
N GLN A 184 21.03 3.28 7.56
CA GLN A 184 21.21 2.11 8.41
C GLN A 184 22.12 2.40 9.61
N ASP A 185 23.10 3.29 9.44
CA ASP A 185 24.08 3.68 10.46
C ASP A 185 24.40 5.19 10.33
N HIS A 186 24.42 5.89 11.46
CA HIS A 186 24.67 7.33 11.55
C HIS A 186 26.05 7.70 12.11
N SER A 187 26.91 6.72 12.43
CA SER A 187 28.20 6.95 13.09
C SER A 187 29.27 7.58 12.18
N ILE A 188 29.10 7.44 10.86
CA ILE A 188 30.08 7.90 9.87
C ILE A 188 29.54 9.07 9.06
N LEU A 189 28.37 8.92 8.47
CA LEU A 189 27.66 10.00 7.77
C LEU A 189 26.15 9.79 7.90
N SER A 190 25.39 10.87 7.76
CA SER A 190 23.93 10.83 7.72
C SER A 190 23.41 11.54 6.47
N LEU A 191 22.55 10.87 5.71
CA LEU A 191 21.79 11.44 4.59
C LEU A 191 20.42 11.90 5.07
N LEU A 192 19.66 11.01 5.72
CA LEU A 192 18.35 11.31 6.25
C LEU A 192 18.16 10.61 7.61
N PRO A 193 17.56 11.30 8.60
CA PRO A 193 17.25 10.74 9.91
C PRO A 193 16.05 9.78 9.85
N PRO A 194 15.79 9.00 10.91
CA PRO A 194 14.47 8.41 11.13
C PRO A 194 13.41 9.53 11.13
N TYR A 195 12.42 9.43 10.24
CA TYR A 195 11.43 10.49 10.02
C TYR A 195 10.25 9.94 9.22
N ASN A 196 9.04 10.46 9.48
CA ASN A 196 7.92 10.46 8.54
C ASN A 196 6.95 11.59 8.96
N THR A 197 6.15 12.09 8.03
CA THR A 197 5.10 13.08 8.28
C THR A 197 3.75 12.44 8.01
N LEU A 198 3.02 12.15 9.09
CA LEU A 198 1.65 11.67 9.01
C LEU A 198 0.69 12.85 8.93
N VAL A 199 -0.23 12.82 7.97
CA VAL A 199 -1.22 13.87 7.71
C VAL A 199 -2.62 13.25 7.76
N ALA A 200 -3.60 14.00 8.23
CA ALA A 200 -4.99 13.57 8.21
C ALA A 200 -5.97 14.70 7.90
N GLN A 201 -7.07 14.35 7.24
CA GLN A 201 -8.23 15.21 7.01
C GLN A 201 -9.49 14.54 7.58
N VAL A 202 -10.30 15.31 8.30
CA VAL A 202 -11.58 14.85 8.84
C VAL A 202 -12.71 15.41 7.98
N ILE A 203 -13.65 14.55 7.60
CA ILE A 203 -14.83 14.93 6.83
C ILE A 203 -16.06 14.48 7.61
N LYS A 204 -16.98 15.41 7.85
CA LYS A 204 -18.32 15.08 8.32
C LYS A 204 -19.16 14.70 7.11
N ARG A 205 -19.77 13.53 7.17
CA ARG A 205 -20.64 13.02 6.11
C ARG A 205 -21.96 13.76 6.10
N GLY A 206 -22.55 13.89 4.91
CA GLY A 206 -23.82 14.56 4.69
C GLY A 206 -24.23 14.49 3.23
N GLU A 207 -25.37 15.07 2.88
CA GLU A 207 -25.72 15.29 1.46
C GLU A 207 -24.63 16.15 0.80
N ASP A 208 -24.24 17.22 1.51
CA ASP A 208 -23.07 18.06 1.27
C ASP A 208 -22.03 17.83 2.39
N PRO A 209 -20.99 17.00 2.17
CA PRO A 209 -19.95 16.74 3.16
C PRO A 209 -19.15 17.98 3.51
N GLU A 210 -18.70 18.07 4.76
CA GLU A 210 -17.96 19.23 5.28
C GLU A 210 -16.57 18.80 5.78
N ILE A 211 -15.52 19.53 5.39
CA ILE A 211 -14.18 19.36 5.95
C ILE A 211 -14.15 19.97 7.35
N ILE A 212 -13.86 19.15 8.36
CA ILE A 212 -13.85 19.54 9.76
C ILE A 212 -12.43 19.74 10.26
N SER A 213 -12.16 20.96 10.75
CA SER A 213 -10.88 21.35 11.35
C SER A 213 -11.04 21.98 12.74
N ASN A 214 -12.21 22.51 13.07
CA ASN A 214 -12.51 23.13 14.35
C ASN A 214 -13.34 22.20 15.24
N GLY A 215 -13.14 22.28 16.55
CA GLY A 215 -13.91 21.48 17.51
C GLY A 215 -13.53 20.00 17.53
N VAL A 216 -12.47 19.60 16.83
CA VAL A 216 -11.93 18.23 16.83
C VAL A 216 -10.45 18.22 17.18
N THR A 217 -10.00 17.15 17.81
CA THR A 217 -8.58 16.86 18.08
C THR A 217 -8.24 15.50 17.50
N LEU A 218 -7.03 15.35 16.95
CA LEU A 218 -6.55 14.07 16.42
C LEU A 218 -5.35 13.58 17.23
N GLU A 219 -5.36 12.29 17.49
CA GLU A 219 -4.24 11.55 18.07
C GLU A 219 -3.77 10.48 17.10
N TYR A 220 -2.49 10.19 17.11
CA TYR A 220 -1.91 9.07 16.40
C TYR A 220 -1.11 8.16 17.33
N ARG A 221 -0.99 6.89 16.96
CA ARG A 221 -0.04 5.94 17.56
C ARG A 221 0.36 4.88 16.56
N LEU A 222 1.63 4.49 16.56
CA LEU A 222 2.09 3.31 15.84
C LEU A 222 1.62 2.03 16.54
N LEU A 223 1.32 1.01 15.74
CA LEU A 223 0.75 -0.25 16.24
C LEU A 223 1.80 -1.33 16.49
N GLU A 224 2.80 -1.45 15.60
CA GLU A 224 3.84 -2.49 15.70
C GLU A 224 5.20 -1.99 16.20
N ASN A 225 5.44 -0.67 16.15
CA ASN A 225 6.70 -0.06 16.55
C ASN A 225 6.38 0.91 17.70
N THR A 226 6.53 0.45 18.95
CA THR A 226 6.39 1.31 20.14
C THR A 226 7.75 1.75 20.69
N THR A 227 8.82 1.21 20.12
CA THR A 227 10.21 1.61 20.37
C THR A 227 10.92 1.94 19.06
N CYS A 228 11.92 2.82 19.12
CA CYS A 228 12.71 3.19 17.94
C CYS A 228 13.99 2.36 17.83
N GLN A 229 13.86 1.05 18.00
CA GLN A 229 15.00 0.15 17.95
C GLN A 229 15.55 -0.01 16.52
N GLY A 230 16.78 -0.53 16.43
CA GLY A 230 17.45 -0.78 15.15
C GLY A 230 18.09 0.45 14.50
N SER A 231 18.24 1.55 15.23
CA SER A 231 19.00 2.73 14.77
C SER A 231 19.87 3.31 15.88
N ASN A 232 21.07 3.74 15.51
CA ASN A 232 21.99 4.50 16.38
C ASN A 232 21.84 6.03 16.21
N PHE A 233 20.80 6.51 15.54
CA PHE A 233 20.59 7.94 15.28
C PHE A 233 20.71 8.81 16.55
N TRP A 234 20.07 8.40 17.64
CA TRP A 234 20.07 9.16 18.89
C TRP A 234 21.42 9.24 19.59
N ASP A 235 22.36 8.35 19.26
CA ASP A 235 23.73 8.44 19.78
C ASP A 235 24.50 9.59 19.10
N TYR A 236 24.10 9.98 17.88
CA TYR A 236 24.83 10.94 17.02
C TYR A 236 24.02 12.20 16.69
N VAL A 237 22.76 12.31 17.12
CA VAL A 237 21.88 13.43 16.78
C VAL A 237 22.42 14.79 17.24
N PHE A 238 23.15 14.83 18.36
CA PHE A 238 23.79 16.07 18.81
C PHE A 238 24.90 16.52 17.85
N ASP A 239 25.77 15.60 17.44
CA ASP A 239 26.88 15.91 16.54
C ASP A 239 26.39 16.23 15.12
N LEU A 240 25.33 15.55 14.66
CA LEU A 240 24.77 15.74 13.33
C LEU A 240 23.85 16.96 13.22
N PHE A 241 23.00 17.22 14.22
CA PHE A 241 21.94 18.22 14.14
C PHE A 241 22.02 19.32 15.22
N GLY A 242 22.98 19.24 16.15
CA GLY A 242 23.08 20.17 17.28
C GLY A 242 21.89 20.10 18.23
N LYS A 243 21.18 18.96 18.25
CA LYS A 243 19.96 18.75 19.03
C LYS A 243 20.22 17.78 20.17
N ASP A 244 19.85 18.19 21.38
CA ASP A 244 19.78 17.31 22.55
C ASP A 244 18.31 16.86 22.70
N ILE A 245 18.00 15.68 22.16
CA ILE A 245 16.65 15.11 22.18
C ILE A 245 16.68 13.70 22.78
N PRO A 246 15.64 13.29 23.53
CA PRO A 246 15.57 11.95 24.10
C PRO A 246 15.54 10.86 23.03
N PHE A 247 15.95 9.65 23.41
CA PHE A 247 15.74 8.45 22.60
C PHE A 247 14.28 8.36 22.15
N CYS A 248 14.08 7.96 20.90
CA CYS A 248 12.76 7.81 20.27
C CYS A 248 11.92 9.10 20.23
N THR A 249 12.59 10.25 20.17
CA THR A 249 12.01 11.55 19.84
C THR A 249 12.56 12.02 18.50
N GLY A 250 11.69 12.51 17.62
CA GLY A 250 12.05 13.05 16.32
C GLY A 250 12.56 14.48 16.39
N LEU A 251 13.15 14.97 15.30
CA LEU A 251 13.76 16.31 15.24
C LEU A 251 12.76 17.46 15.46
N THR A 252 11.47 17.21 15.26
CA THR A 252 10.35 18.14 15.50
C THR A 252 9.75 18.01 16.90
N GLY A 253 10.21 17.05 17.71
CA GLY A 253 9.71 16.76 19.06
C GLY A 253 8.62 15.71 19.14
N ASN A 254 8.12 15.20 18.01
CA ASN A 254 7.13 14.13 17.98
C ASN A 254 7.74 12.77 18.35
N SER A 255 6.92 11.88 18.92
CA SER A 255 7.29 10.49 19.26
C SER A 255 6.52 9.49 18.38
N LEU A 256 6.55 8.20 18.68
CA LEU A 256 5.74 7.19 17.95
C LEU A 256 4.24 7.26 18.26
N GLN A 257 3.84 8.16 19.16
CA GLN A 257 2.45 8.52 19.42
C GLN A 257 2.36 9.99 19.86
N GLY A 258 1.20 10.61 19.68
CA GLY A 258 1.01 11.99 20.09
C GLY A 258 -0.28 12.62 19.60
N GLN A 259 -0.43 13.90 19.91
CA GLN A 259 -1.46 14.77 19.33
C GLN A 259 -0.96 15.28 17.99
N MET A 260 -1.85 15.38 17.01
CA MET A 260 -1.56 15.99 15.72
C MET A 260 -1.80 17.50 15.78
N GLU A 261 -0.94 18.28 15.13
CA GLU A 261 -1.03 19.73 15.02
C GLU A 261 -1.97 20.14 13.88
N LEU A 262 -2.98 20.96 14.16
CA LEU A 262 -3.81 21.56 13.11
C LEU A 262 -3.02 22.63 12.33
N ARG A 263 -2.90 22.45 11.02
CA ARG A 263 -2.33 23.45 10.10
C ARG A 263 -3.28 23.68 8.93
N GLY A 264 -3.98 24.81 8.96
CA GLY A 264 -5.05 25.09 8.00
C GLY A 264 -6.25 24.19 8.24
N ASP A 265 -6.54 23.29 7.31
CA ASP A 265 -7.66 22.35 7.30
C ASP A 265 -7.21 20.88 7.35
N ARG A 266 -5.96 20.63 7.75
CA ARG A 266 -5.35 19.31 7.94
C ARG A 266 -4.63 19.22 9.28
N PHE A 267 -4.49 18.00 9.78
CA PHE A 267 -3.75 17.69 11.00
C PHE A 267 -2.43 17.01 10.64
N PHE A 268 -1.35 17.38 11.31
CA PHE A 268 0.00 16.90 11.03
C PHE A 268 0.67 16.33 12.27
N ALA A 269 1.32 15.19 12.11
CA ALA A 269 2.37 14.71 12.99
C ALA A 269 3.65 14.62 12.14
N GLU A 270 4.36 15.74 12.07
CA GLU A 270 5.57 15.88 11.29
C GLU A 270 6.78 15.37 12.07
N GLY A 271 7.68 14.63 11.42
CA GLY A 271 8.94 14.17 12.01
C GLY A 271 8.78 13.10 13.07
N ILE A 272 7.85 12.16 12.86
CA ILE A 272 7.72 10.94 13.65
C ILE A 272 8.99 10.10 13.41
N PRO A 273 9.73 9.69 14.45
CA PRO A 273 11.01 9.00 14.29
C PRO A 273 10.84 7.48 14.04
N VAL A 274 10.08 7.11 13.01
CA VAL A 274 9.81 5.69 12.71
C VAL A 274 11.11 5.00 12.27
N THR A 275 11.32 3.77 12.74
CA THR A 275 12.34 2.84 12.24
C THR A 275 11.67 1.61 11.63
N PRO A 276 12.29 0.89 10.69
CA PRO A 276 11.64 -0.26 10.01
C PRO A 276 11.77 -1.56 10.81
N PHE A 277 11.59 -1.49 12.14
CA PHE A 277 11.66 -2.65 13.02
C PHE A 277 10.49 -2.63 13.99
N ASN A 278 9.73 -3.73 14.00
CA ASN A 278 8.72 -3.99 15.03
C ASN A 278 9.39 -4.17 16.39
N ASP A 279 8.62 -4.12 17.47
CA ASP A 279 9.15 -4.29 18.84
C ASP A 279 9.81 -5.66 19.11
N ASP A 280 9.44 -6.70 18.35
CA ASP A 280 10.09 -8.03 18.41
C ASP A 280 11.41 -8.12 17.63
N GLY A 281 11.81 -7.03 16.96
CA GLY A 281 13.02 -6.93 16.16
C GLY A 281 12.85 -7.40 14.71
N SER A 282 11.65 -7.86 14.31
CA SER A 282 11.38 -8.19 12.91
C SER A 282 11.40 -6.95 12.03
N PHE A 283 11.96 -7.09 10.82
CA PHE A 283 12.00 -6.01 9.85
C PHE A 283 10.60 -5.75 9.29
N ASN A 284 10.14 -4.50 9.37
CA ASN A 284 8.85 -4.07 8.87
C ASN A 284 8.97 -2.65 8.28
N PRO A 285 9.04 -2.49 6.95
CA PRO A 285 9.12 -1.19 6.30
C PRO A 285 7.75 -0.51 6.12
N TYR A 286 6.65 -1.19 6.50
CA TYR A 286 5.28 -0.71 6.34
C TYR A 286 4.47 -0.76 7.64
N PRO A 287 4.99 -0.25 8.78
CA PRO A 287 4.24 -0.26 10.03
C PRO A 287 2.92 0.52 9.88
N LEU A 288 1.93 0.18 10.70
CA LEU A 288 0.64 0.87 10.75
C LEU A 288 0.64 1.94 11.82
N ALA A 289 0.08 3.09 11.48
CA ALA A 289 -0.36 4.11 12.42
C ALA A 289 -1.89 4.09 12.51
N GLU A 290 -2.41 4.09 13.73
CA GLU A 290 -3.81 4.40 14.01
C GLU A 290 -3.94 5.91 14.21
N VAL A 291 -4.94 6.52 13.58
CA VAL A 291 -5.33 7.91 13.77
C VAL A 291 -6.77 7.95 14.28
N VAL A 292 -6.99 8.69 15.37
CA VAL A 292 -8.29 8.79 16.02
C VAL A 292 -8.71 10.27 16.08
N ALA A 293 -9.84 10.58 15.47
CA ALA A 293 -10.48 11.89 15.57
C ALA A 293 -11.46 11.89 16.76
N LYS A 294 -11.36 12.91 17.62
CA LYS A 294 -12.20 13.08 18.80
C LYS A 294 -12.86 14.45 18.81
N ASP A 295 -14.07 14.54 19.34
CA ASP A 295 -14.70 15.80 19.69
C ASP A 295 -13.90 16.49 20.80
N ALA A 296 -13.48 17.72 20.57
CA ALA A 296 -12.56 18.44 21.45
C ALA A 296 -13.17 18.80 22.81
N ALA A 297 -14.51 18.90 22.90
CA ALA A 297 -15.19 19.29 24.12
C ALA A 297 -15.49 18.09 25.04
N THR A 298 -15.84 16.96 24.45
CA THR A 298 -16.32 15.76 25.15
C THR A 298 -15.30 14.63 25.21
N GLY A 299 -14.32 14.63 24.31
CA GLY A 299 -13.38 13.53 24.12
C GLY A 299 -13.99 12.28 23.46
N GLN A 300 -15.23 12.37 22.96
CA GLN A 300 -15.88 11.29 22.24
C GLN A 300 -15.13 10.99 20.93
N VAL A 301 -14.84 9.72 20.66
CA VAL A 301 -14.31 9.29 19.36
C VAL A 301 -15.39 9.51 18.29
N LEU A 302 -15.03 10.26 17.25
CA LEU A 302 -15.89 10.56 16.11
C LEU A 302 -15.65 9.58 14.96
N ALA A 303 -14.37 9.26 14.70
CA ALA A 303 -13.93 8.31 13.69
C ALA A 303 -12.49 7.87 13.98
N SER A 304 -12.09 6.73 13.41
CA SER A 304 -10.70 6.26 13.42
C SER A 304 -10.32 5.61 12.10
N THR A 305 -9.04 5.65 11.76
CA THR A 305 -8.49 4.94 10.60
C THR A 305 -7.13 4.36 10.91
N GLN A 306 -6.67 3.44 10.06
CA GLN A 306 -5.32 2.93 10.05
C GLN A 306 -4.71 3.19 8.67
N THR A 307 -3.46 3.65 8.66
CA THR A 307 -2.67 3.90 7.45
C THR A 307 -1.25 3.39 7.64
N VAL A 308 -0.59 3.02 6.55
CA VAL A 308 0.82 2.67 6.57
C VAL A 308 1.63 3.94 6.86
N ILE A 309 2.69 3.85 7.67
CA ILE A 309 3.68 4.92 7.88
C ILE A 309 5.06 4.42 7.41
N PRO A 310 5.34 4.47 6.10
CA PRO A 310 6.40 3.68 5.51
C PRO A 310 7.78 4.30 5.74
N ILE A 311 8.75 3.44 6.02
CA ILE A 311 10.13 3.81 6.28
C ILE A 311 11.06 2.71 5.77
N SER A 312 12.23 3.07 5.24
CA SER A 312 13.22 2.08 4.81
C SER A 312 14.64 2.58 4.95
N TYR A 313 15.56 1.66 5.25
CA TYR A 313 17.00 1.87 5.15
C TYR A 313 17.63 1.13 3.95
N GLU A 314 16.82 0.61 3.02
CA GLU A 314 17.27 -0.23 1.88
C GLU A 314 18.13 0.51 0.84
N MET A 315 18.72 1.67 1.17
CA MET A 315 19.69 2.34 0.31
C MET A 315 20.93 1.44 0.10
N ASN A 316 21.07 0.85 -1.09
CA ASN A 316 22.04 -0.21 -1.38
C ASN A 316 23.41 0.33 -1.83
N CYS A 317 23.97 1.27 -1.06
CA CYS A 317 25.25 1.90 -1.39
C CYS A 317 26.40 0.87 -1.51
N GLN A 318 26.34 -0.21 -0.73
CA GLN A 318 27.35 -1.27 -0.67
C GLN A 318 27.52 -2.02 -2.00
N LYS A 319 26.47 -2.04 -2.85
CA LYS A 319 26.51 -2.65 -4.18
C LYS A 319 27.70 -2.15 -5.02
N CYS A 320 28.04 -0.86 -4.90
CA CYS A 320 29.09 -0.23 -5.69
C CYS A 320 30.22 0.36 -4.84
N HIS A 321 29.92 0.85 -3.63
CA HIS A 321 30.93 1.39 -2.72
C HIS A 321 31.62 0.30 -1.87
N GLY A 322 31.20 -0.96 -1.99
CA GLY A 322 31.75 -2.08 -1.23
C GLY A 322 31.37 -2.06 0.25
N GLY A 323 31.93 -3.00 1.00
CA GLY A 323 31.59 -3.22 2.41
C GLY A 323 30.35 -4.11 2.60
N THR A 324 29.85 -4.16 3.83
CA THR A 324 28.66 -4.93 4.24
C THR A 324 27.40 -4.09 4.39
N GLY A 325 27.47 -2.78 4.08
CA GLY A 325 26.43 -1.81 4.40
C GLY A 325 26.70 -1.12 5.75
N GLY A 326 26.01 -0.01 6.01
CA GLY A 326 26.27 0.80 7.21
C GLY A 326 27.66 1.43 7.23
N SER A 327 28.32 1.44 8.39
CA SER A 327 29.50 2.27 8.66
C SER A 327 30.71 2.02 7.76
N ASP A 328 30.94 0.78 7.31
CA ASP A 328 32.10 0.45 6.46
C ASP A 328 31.94 0.98 5.02
N THR A 329 30.73 0.83 4.46
CA THR A 329 30.33 1.42 3.18
C THR A 329 30.36 2.95 3.28
N MET A 330 29.78 3.54 4.34
CA MET A 330 29.79 5.00 4.55
C MET A 330 31.22 5.56 4.67
N THR A 331 32.13 4.82 5.32
CA THR A 331 33.55 5.21 5.40
C THR A 331 34.20 5.24 4.03
N THR A 332 33.85 4.28 3.16
CA THR A 332 34.37 4.23 1.79
C THR A 332 33.85 5.41 0.96
N ILE A 333 32.57 5.78 1.14
CA ILE A 333 31.98 6.97 0.50
C ILE A 333 32.75 8.23 0.90
N LEU A 334 33.00 8.47 2.20
CA LEU A 334 33.74 9.66 2.64
C LEU A 334 35.18 9.68 2.13
N LYS A 335 35.88 8.53 2.10
CA LYS A 335 37.24 8.45 1.54
C LYS A 335 37.28 8.80 0.05
N LEU A 336 36.29 8.34 -0.72
CA LEU A 336 36.17 8.69 -2.13
C LEU A 336 35.82 10.17 -2.31
N HIS A 337 34.96 10.71 -1.45
CA HIS A 337 34.63 12.12 -1.43
C HIS A 337 35.89 12.98 -1.15
N ASP A 338 36.67 12.62 -0.14
CA ASP A 338 37.95 13.26 0.19
C ASP A 338 38.91 13.24 -1.02
N GLN A 339 39.05 12.08 -1.66
CA GLN A 339 39.93 11.92 -2.82
C GLN A 339 39.49 12.77 -4.02
N LYS A 340 38.18 12.86 -4.28
CA LYS A 340 37.64 13.49 -5.50
C LYS A 340 37.45 14.99 -5.35
N GLU A 341 37.07 15.44 -4.16
CA GLU A 341 36.72 16.84 -3.88
C GLU A 341 37.78 17.56 -3.02
N GLY A 342 38.86 16.87 -2.63
CA GLY A 342 39.96 17.46 -1.85
C GLY A 342 39.57 17.80 -0.41
N THR A 343 38.67 17.01 0.18
CA THR A 343 38.17 17.19 1.55
C THR A 343 38.91 16.28 2.55
N SER A 344 38.53 16.33 3.83
CA SER A 344 39.10 15.47 4.89
C SER A 344 38.01 15.00 5.86
N LEU A 345 36.84 14.67 5.30
CA LEU A 345 35.64 14.25 6.01
C LEU A 345 35.80 12.87 6.65
N ALA A 346 36.53 11.96 6.03
CA ALA A 346 36.69 10.59 6.55
C ALA A 346 37.42 10.54 7.91
N THR A 347 38.10 11.60 8.31
CA THR A 347 38.74 11.74 9.63
C THR A 347 37.94 12.59 10.62
N ASN A 348 36.78 13.12 10.21
CA ASN A 348 35.94 14.03 10.98
C ASN A 348 34.48 13.56 10.94
N THR A 349 34.22 12.39 11.51
CA THR A 349 32.90 11.76 11.56
C THR A 349 32.21 11.98 12.91
N PRO A 350 30.86 11.99 12.99
CA PRO A 350 29.92 11.79 11.88
C PRO A 350 29.77 13.05 11.01
N VAL A 351 29.42 12.87 9.74
CA VAL A 351 29.23 13.96 8.77
C VAL A 351 27.76 14.09 8.38
N LEU A 352 27.16 15.26 8.58
CA LEU A 352 25.87 15.58 7.96
C LEU A 352 26.13 16.15 6.55
N CYS A 353 25.66 15.46 5.51
CA CYS A 353 25.91 15.88 4.13
C CYS A 353 25.38 17.30 3.85
N GLN A 354 24.30 17.66 4.54
CA GLN A 354 23.59 18.92 4.43
C GLN A 354 24.30 20.12 5.06
N ASP A 355 25.38 19.90 5.83
CA ASP A 355 26.26 20.99 6.29
C ASP A 355 26.91 21.73 5.11
N CYS A 356 27.17 21.00 4.01
CA CYS A 356 27.75 21.53 2.78
C CYS A 356 26.73 21.59 1.64
N HIS A 357 25.90 20.57 1.48
CA HIS A 357 24.97 20.44 0.36
C HIS A 357 23.59 20.99 0.72
N ALA A 358 23.06 21.91 -0.09
CA ALA A 358 21.68 22.36 0.10
C ALA A 358 20.70 21.19 -0.08
N ASP A 359 19.63 21.14 0.73
CA ASP A 359 18.62 20.08 0.64
C ASP A 359 17.28 20.54 1.23
N PRO A 360 16.26 20.76 0.38
CA PRO A 360 14.92 21.12 0.85
C PRO A 360 14.28 20.11 1.81
N ALA A 361 14.64 18.82 1.74
CA ALA A 361 14.07 17.80 2.62
C ALA A 361 14.36 18.07 4.12
N LEU A 362 15.52 18.66 4.43
CA LEU A 362 15.89 19.05 5.79
C LEU A 362 15.90 20.58 5.98
N ASN A 363 15.34 21.33 5.03
CA ASN A 363 15.43 22.79 4.98
C ASN A 363 16.89 23.31 5.10
N ALA A 364 17.83 22.55 4.55
CA ALA A 364 19.25 22.86 4.61
C ALA A 364 19.64 23.83 3.51
N LYS A 365 20.24 24.95 3.89
CA LYS A 365 20.69 25.99 2.94
C LYS A 365 21.93 25.57 2.16
N GLY A 366 22.76 24.71 2.75
CA GLY A 366 24.08 24.36 2.23
C GLY A 366 25.03 25.56 2.10
N VAL A 367 26.14 25.32 1.41
CA VAL A 367 27.17 26.32 1.13
C VAL A 367 27.04 26.82 -0.30
N SER A 368 27.11 28.14 -0.47
CA SER A 368 27.03 28.77 -1.80
C SER A 368 28.13 28.26 -2.74
N GLY A 369 27.76 27.91 -3.96
CA GLY A 369 28.68 27.37 -4.98
C GLY A 369 28.88 25.85 -4.90
N ILE A 370 28.38 25.17 -3.86
CA ILE A 370 28.32 23.71 -3.79
C ILE A 370 26.97 23.24 -4.38
N PRO A 371 26.94 22.20 -5.23
CA PRO A 371 25.70 21.61 -5.70
C PRO A 371 24.79 21.19 -4.54
N ASN A 372 23.46 21.30 -4.71
CA ASN A 372 22.52 20.68 -3.78
C ASN A 372 22.75 19.15 -3.71
N LEU A 373 22.30 18.50 -2.62
CA LEU A 373 22.61 17.10 -2.35
C LEU A 373 22.13 16.18 -3.48
N SER A 374 20.93 16.43 -3.98
CA SER A 374 20.37 15.66 -5.10
C SER A 374 21.27 15.77 -6.35
N LEU A 375 21.74 16.96 -6.71
CA LEU A 375 22.64 17.14 -7.85
C LEU A 375 24.03 16.53 -7.59
N ALA A 376 24.56 16.66 -6.37
CA ALA A 376 25.85 16.07 -6.01
C ALA A 376 25.83 14.54 -6.16
N THR A 377 24.72 13.90 -5.78
CA THR A 377 24.55 12.45 -5.90
C THR A 377 24.22 12.05 -7.34
N HIS A 378 23.10 12.52 -7.90
CA HIS A 378 22.66 12.13 -9.25
C HIS A 378 23.70 12.50 -10.31
N GLY A 379 24.29 13.70 -10.20
CA GLY A 379 25.26 14.21 -11.16
C GLY A 379 26.54 13.39 -11.25
N LYS A 380 26.99 12.80 -10.14
CA LYS A 380 28.16 11.90 -10.10
C LYS A 380 27.80 10.50 -10.60
N HIS A 381 26.69 9.95 -10.14
CA HIS A 381 26.28 8.59 -10.48
C HIS A 381 25.78 8.44 -11.92
N ALA A 382 25.28 9.51 -12.55
CA ALA A 382 24.92 9.53 -13.96
C ALA A 382 26.08 9.11 -14.90
N GLY A 383 27.33 9.33 -14.47
CA GLY A 383 28.54 8.95 -15.24
C GLY A 383 29.17 7.61 -14.85
N VAL A 384 28.54 6.83 -13.96
CA VAL A 384 29.05 5.52 -13.52
C VAL A 384 28.60 4.42 -14.49
N SER A 385 29.47 3.44 -14.75
CA SER A 385 29.19 2.29 -15.62
C SER A 385 29.46 0.97 -14.89
N PRO A 386 28.51 0.01 -14.88
CA PRO A 386 27.13 0.14 -15.39
C PRO A 386 26.34 1.21 -14.62
N GLN A 387 25.35 1.82 -15.27
CA GLN A 387 24.55 2.88 -14.65
C GLN A 387 23.70 2.29 -13.51
N PRO A 388 23.76 2.85 -12.29
CA PRO A 388 22.88 2.44 -11.21
C PRO A 388 21.42 2.69 -11.54
N THR A 389 20.53 1.83 -11.05
CA THR A 389 19.07 2.04 -11.17
C THR A 389 18.56 2.91 -10.02
N CYS A 390 17.33 3.43 -10.12
CA CYS A 390 16.72 4.21 -9.04
C CYS A 390 16.70 3.43 -7.71
N TYR A 391 16.37 2.14 -7.76
CA TYR A 391 16.34 1.26 -6.58
C TYR A 391 17.70 0.85 -6.03
N ASP A 392 18.81 1.25 -6.66
CA ASP A 392 20.13 1.08 -6.03
C ASP A 392 20.40 2.14 -4.94
N CYS A 393 19.63 3.23 -4.93
CA CYS A 393 19.81 4.36 -4.01
C CYS A 393 18.52 4.75 -3.28
N HIS A 394 17.36 4.54 -3.88
CA HIS A 394 16.06 4.72 -3.26
C HIS A 394 15.47 3.36 -2.85
N PRO A 395 14.66 3.29 -1.79
CA PRO A 395 14.11 2.02 -1.32
C PRO A 395 13.29 1.24 -2.36
N GLY A 396 13.46 -0.09 -2.35
CA GLY A 396 13.23 -1.02 -3.45
C GLY A 396 14.55 -1.75 -3.72
N PRO A 397 14.63 -2.99 -4.24
CA PRO A 397 13.62 -3.94 -4.74
C PRO A 397 12.73 -4.65 -3.71
N GLN A 398 13.05 -4.61 -2.42
CA GLN A 398 12.27 -5.30 -1.38
C GLN A 398 11.15 -4.42 -0.83
N THR A 399 11.48 -3.20 -0.39
CA THR A 399 10.52 -2.29 0.25
C THR A 399 9.78 -1.40 -0.74
N GLN A 400 10.01 -1.55 -2.05
CA GLN A 400 9.27 -0.92 -3.14
C GLN A 400 8.66 0.45 -2.81
N CYS A 401 9.48 1.51 -2.80
CA CYS A 401 8.97 2.87 -2.56
C CYS A 401 7.81 3.21 -3.50
N LEU A 402 7.95 2.86 -4.79
CA LEU A 402 6.87 2.88 -5.78
C LEU A 402 6.15 1.55 -5.80
N ARG A 403 4.90 1.57 -5.32
CA ARG A 403 4.06 0.38 -5.14
C ARG A 403 2.59 0.60 -5.52
N THR A 404 2.27 1.64 -6.30
CA THR A 404 0.94 1.75 -6.92
C THR A 404 0.71 0.66 -7.96
N ASP A 405 -0.55 0.26 -8.14
CA ASP A 405 -1.03 -0.65 -9.18
C ASP A 405 -1.73 0.09 -10.34
N ILE A 406 -1.71 1.43 -10.35
CA ILE A 406 -2.21 2.23 -11.46
C ILE A 406 -1.41 1.96 -12.73
N GLU A 407 -2.06 1.44 -13.76
CA GLU A 407 -1.45 1.10 -15.06
C GLU A 407 -0.60 2.26 -15.63
N GLY A 408 0.63 1.96 -16.05
CA GLY A 408 1.57 2.94 -16.60
C GLY A 408 2.45 3.65 -15.56
N MET A 409 2.16 3.52 -14.26
CA MET A 409 2.93 4.13 -13.17
C MET A 409 3.86 3.14 -12.44
N GLN A 410 4.25 2.02 -13.06
CA GLN A 410 5.03 0.96 -12.40
C GLN A 410 6.55 1.21 -12.35
N THR A 411 7.07 2.22 -13.05
CA THR A 411 8.51 2.53 -13.10
C THR A 411 8.78 3.99 -12.77
N CYS A 412 9.88 4.25 -12.06
CA CYS A 412 10.26 5.57 -11.59
C CYS A 412 10.51 6.52 -12.78
N GLU A 413 11.15 5.99 -13.82
CA GLU A 413 11.61 6.72 -14.99
C GLU A 413 10.46 7.27 -15.84
N ASN A 414 9.27 6.68 -15.77
CA ASN A 414 8.10 7.17 -16.50
C ASN A 414 7.70 8.59 -16.04
N CYS A 415 7.94 8.92 -14.77
CA CYS A 415 7.62 10.24 -14.20
C CYS A 415 8.87 11.09 -13.97
N HIS A 416 9.93 10.49 -13.41
CA HIS A 416 11.13 11.23 -12.99
C HIS A 416 12.20 11.31 -14.10
N GLY A 417 12.11 10.48 -15.14
CA GLY A 417 13.16 10.32 -16.15
C GLY A 417 14.32 9.44 -15.68
N THR A 418 15.30 9.24 -16.56
CA THR A 418 16.52 8.49 -16.26
C THR A 418 17.42 9.24 -15.28
N LEU A 419 18.40 8.53 -14.69
CA LEU A 419 19.41 9.13 -13.80
C LEU A 419 20.14 10.32 -14.45
N GLU A 420 20.43 10.24 -15.74
CA GLU A 420 21.06 11.32 -16.51
C GLU A 420 20.10 12.50 -16.73
N GLN A 421 18.83 12.23 -17.08
CA GLN A 421 17.82 13.27 -17.24
C GLN A 421 17.55 14.00 -15.92
N MET A 422 17.50 13.28 -14.80
CA MET A 422 17.38 13.85 -13.46
C MET A 422 18.57 14.78 -13.17
N ALA A 423 19.80 14.29 -13.36
CA ALA A 423 21.00 15.11 -13.18
C ALA A 423 20.99 16.36 -14.07
N GLN A 424 20.53 16.25 -15.33
CA GLN A 424 20.45 17.40 -16.24
C GLN A 424 19.37 18.39 -15.82
N GLY A 425 18.20 17.93 -15.38
CA GLY A 425 17.14 18.79 -14.86
C GLY A 425 17.62 19.61 -13.66
N LEU A 426 18.31 18.95 -12.73
CA LEU A 426 18.91 19.60 -11.55
C LEU A 426 19.97 20.63 -11.94
N ARG A 427 20.82 20.35 -12.96
CA ARG A 427 21.79 21.34 -13.50
C ARG A 427 21.09 22.54 -14.15
N ASN A 428 19.92 22.32 -14.74
CA ASN A 428 19.13 23.36 -15.40
C ASN A 428 18.28 24.18 -14.41
N GLY A 429 18.38 23.91 -13.10
CA GLY A 429 17.72 24.68 -12.05
C GLY A 429 16.49 24.02 -11.43
N ARG A 430 16.16 22.75 -11.77
CA ARG A 430 15.11 22.01 -11.07
C ARG A 430 15.42 21.96 -9.58
N THR A 431 14.45 22.32 -8.75
CA THR A 431 14.59 22.23 -7.29
C THR A 431 14.03 20.89 -6.78
N PRO A 432 14.87 19.99 -6.21
CA PRO A 432 14.38 18.70 -5.71
C PRO A 432 13.36 18.91 -4.59
N TRP A 433 12.38 18.01 -4.47
CA TRP A 433 11.27 18.03 -3.48
C TRP A 433 10.25 19.15 -3.65
N LEU A 434 10.58 20.20 -4.41
CA LEU A 434 9.75 21.38 -4.65
C LEU A 434 9.25 21.46 -6.10
N GLU A 435 9.89 20.73 -7.02
CA GLU A 435 9.47 20.60 -8.42
C GLU A 435 9.42 19.11 -8.79
N GLU A 436 8.21 18.55 -8.71
CA GLU A 436 7.94 17.13 -8.93
C GLU A 436 7.13 16.86 -10.20
N PRO A 437 7.11 15.61 -10.70
CA PRO A 437 6.28 15.23 -11.84
C PRO A 437 4.82 15.61 -11.62
N LYS A 438 4.15 16.04 -12.71
CA LYS A 438 2.76 16.50 -12.66
C LYS A 438 1.85 15.44 -13.26
N CYS A 439 0.71 15.21 -12.61
CA CYS A 439 -0.33 14.32 -13.12
C CYS A 439 -0.77 14.73 -14.54
N SER A 440 -0.85 16.04 -14.81
CA SER A 440 -1.20 16.62 -16.12
C SER A 440 -0.23 16.30 -17.26
N GLN A 441 0.95 15.74 -16.98
CA GLN A 441 1.86 15.25 -18.02
C GLN A 441 1.31 14.01 -18.74
N CYS A 442 0.45 13.23 -18.07
CA CYS A 442 -0.13 12.00 -18.61
C CYS A 442 -1.67 12.01 -18.59
N HIS A 443 -2.29 12.63 -17.58
CA HIS A 443 -3.73 12.70 -17.42
C HIS A 443 -4.29 14.02 -17.97
N GLN A 444 -5.40 13.93 -18.69
CA GLN A 444 -6.09 15.10 -19.28
C GLN A 444 -7.23 15.59 -18.39
N GLY A 445 -7.40 16.91 -18.30
CA GLY A 445 -8.49 17.56 -17.58
C GLY A 445 -7.99 18.74 -16.74
N SER A 446 -8.72 19.86 -16.77
CA SER A 446 -8.36 21.06 -16.00
C SER A 446 -8.32 20.81 -14.50
N GLU A 447 -9.16 19.90 -14.00
CA GLU A 447 -9.23 19.49 -12.59
C GLU A 447 -8.01 18.67 -12.13
N ILE A 448 -7.16 18.21 -13.06
CA ILE A 448 -5.97 17.40 -12.77
C ILE A 448 -4.68 18.23 -12.85
N ASP A 449 -4.71 19.34 -13.59
CA ASP A 449 -3.54 20.21 -13.71
C ASP A 449 -3.43 21.13 -12.49
N THR A 450 -2.59 20.73 -11.54
CA THR A 450 -2.34 21.45 -10.29
C THR A 450 -1.50 22.72 -10.48
N GLY A 451 -1.14 23.06 -11.73
CA GLY A 451 -0.28 24.20 -12.04
C GLY A 451 1.09 24.01 -11.40
N ASN A 452 1.46 24.86 -10.45
CA ASN A 452 2.72 24.75 -9.70
C ASN A 452 2.54 24.15 -8.30
N GLU A 453 1.31 23.84 -7.91
CA GLU A 453 1.04 23.22 -6.61
C GLU A 453 1.45 21.75 -6.66
N LEU A 454 2.14 21.29 -5.63
CA LEU A 454 2.54 19.88 -5.52
C LEU A 454 1.31 19.03 -5.22
N TYR A 455 1.31 17.77 -5.68
CA TYR A 455 0.26 16.79 -5.38
C TYR A 455 -0.15 16.76 -3.89
N ARG A 456 0.84 16.77 -2.98
CA ARG A 456 0.63 16.77 -1.51
C ARG A 456 -0.05 18.02 -0.93
N ASN A 457 -0.23 19.06 -1.74
CA ASN A 457 -0.87 20.30 -1.34
C ASN A 457 -2.05 20.67 -2.25
N ALA A 458 -2.17 20.00 -3.39
CA ALA A 458 -3.24 20.22 -4.34
C ALA A 458 -4.58 19.74 -3.78
N LYS A 459 -5.63 20.46 -4.19
CA LYS A 459 -7.02 20.19 -3.82
C LYS A 459 -7.81 19.96 -5.08
N GLY A 460 -8.76 19.04 -4.99
CA GLY A 460 -9.73 18.77 -6.04
C GLY A 460 -11.14 19.05 -5.57
N HIS A 461 -12.01 18.05 -5.75
CA HIS A 461 -13.44 18.07 -5.44
C HIS A 461 -13.74 18.74 -4.08
N HIS A 462 -14.33 19.94 -4.13
CA HIS A 462 -14.77 20.73 -2.99
C HIS A 462 -13.71 20.99 -1.91
N GLY A 463 -12.43 21.11 -2.31
CA GLY A 463 -11.34 21.44 -1.39
C GLY A 463 -10.73 20.25 -0.66
N VAL A 464 -11.16 19.02 -0.99
CA VAL A 464 -10.53 17.79 -0.52
C VAL A 464 -9.14 17.66 -1.16
N TYR A 465 -8.14 17.30 -0.35
CA TYR A 465 -6.77 17.14 -0.85
C TYR A 465 -6.65 15.92 -1.75
N CYS A 466 -5.77 16.00 -2.75
CA CYS A 466 -5.53 14.88 -3.66
C CYS A 466 -5.15 13.60 -2.89
N GLU A 467 -4.33 13.72 -1.85
CA GLU A 467 -3.94 12.59 -0.99
C GLU A 467 -5.10 11.98 -0.21
N THR A 468 -6.10 12.76 0.19
CA THR A 468 -7.31 12.24 0.85
C THR A 468 -8.05 11.29 -0.10
N CYS A 469 -8.09 11.58 -1.40
CA CYS A 469 -8.80 10.75 -2.38
C CYS A 469 -7.92 9.65 -2.97
N HIS A 470 -6.67 9.96 -3.30
CA HIS A 470 -5.77 9.11 -4.09
C HIS A 470 -4.66 8.46 -3.27
N TYR A 471 -4.56 8.75 -1.96
CA TYR A 471 -3.54 8.28 -1.03
C TYR A 471 -2.15 8.91 -1.23
N GLU A 472 -1.12 8.42 -0.53
CA GLU A 472 0.21 9.05 -0.52
C GLU A 472 0.97 8.90 -1.85
N PRO A 473 1.93 9.81 -2.15
CA PRO A 473 2.82 9.66 -3.29
C PRO A 473 3.49 8.28 -3.35
N HIS A 474 3.59 7.72 -4.55
CA HIS A 474 4.18 6.40 -4.84
C HIS A 474 3.38 5.17 -4.36
N ALA A 475 2.33 5.35 -3.55
CA ALA A 475 1.44 4.27 -3.12
C ALA A 475 -0.03 4.54 -3.49
N TRP A 476 -0.27 5.38 -4.49
CA TRP A 476 -1.62 5.76 -4.91
C TRP A 476 -2.54 4.56 -5.10
N TRP A 477 -3.81 4.74 -4.73
CA TRP A 477 -4.82 3.70 -4.85
C TRP A 477 -5.25 3.43 -6.30
N PRO A 478 -5.39 2.15 -6.70
CA PRO A 478 -5.06 0.95 -5.93
C PRO A 478 -3.55 0.75 -5.76
N SER A 479 -3.13 0.32 -4.58
CA SER A 479 -1.75 -0.08 -4.28
C SER A 479 -1.56 -1.58 -4.49
N LYS A 480 -0.34 -2.00 -4.80
CA LYS A 480 0.09 -3.41 -4.83
C LYS A 480 0.24 -4.00 -3.44
N LEU A 481 0.39 -3.15 -2.42
CA LEU A 481 0.44 -3.58 -1.03
C LEU A 481 -0.97 -3.55 -0.45
N ASP A 482 -1.51 -4.72 -0.11
CA ASP A 482 -2.86 -4.87 0.46
C ASP A 482 -3.10 -4.00 1.68
N ARG A 483 -2.07 -3.76 2.48
CA ARG A 483 -2.12 -2.93 3.69
C ARG A 483 -2.43 -1.46 3.38
N ASP A 484 -1.91 -0.91 2.28
CA ASP A 484 -2.24 0.45 1.86
C ASP A 484 -3.72 0.56 1.45
N ASN A 485 -4.30 -0.51 0.92
CA ASN A 485 -5.67 -0.51 0.40
C ASN A 485 -6.74 -0.59 1.50
N GLN A 486 -6.39 -0.96 2.74
CA GLN A 486 -7.37 -1.23 3.80
C GLN A 486 -8.25 -0.03 4.15
N GLN A 487 -7.69 1.18 4.15
CA GLN A 487 -8.44 2.40 4.41
C GLN A 487 -9.49 2.65 3.32
N ALA A 488 -9.14 2.50 2.03
CA ALA A 488 -10.08 2.61 0.92
C ALA A 488 -11.16 1.52 0.97
N ILE A 489 -10.78 0.26 1.22
CA ILE A 489 -11.72 -0.86 1.35
C ILE A 489 -12.71 -0.60 2.48
N THR A 490 -12.25 -0.11 3.62
CA THR A 490 -13.10 0.19 4.78
C THR A 490 -14.11 1.29 4.47
N LEU A 491 -13.70 2.32 3.72
CA LEU A 491 -14.54 3.50 3.45
C LEU A 491 -15.53 3.29 2.28
N GLN A 492 -15.16 2.53 1.24
CA GLN A 492 -15.98 2.38 0.04
C GLN A 492 -16.14 0.96 -0.49
N GLY A 493 -15.53 -0.05 0.14
CA GLY A 493 -15.65 -1.45 -0.27
C GLY A 493 -14.74 -1.87 -1.44
N GLY A 494 -13.79 -1.03 -1.84
CA GLY A 494 -12.82 -1.36 -2.89
C GLY A 494 -11.53 -0.55 -2.80
N THR A 495 -10.56 -0.91 -3.64
CA THR A 495 -9.17 -0.44 -3.54
C THR A 495 -8.87 0.82 -4.35
N GLY A 496 -9.81 1.33 -5.14
CA GLY A 496 -9.60 2.53 -5.95
C GLY A 496 -9.55 3.82 -5.13
N PRO A 497 -9.30 4.97 -5.77
CA PRO A 497 -9.43 6.28 -5.15
C PRO A 497 -10.82 6.47 -4.51
N LEU A 498 -10.91 7.21 -3.40
CA LEU A 498 -12.21 7.42 -2.74
C LEU A 498 -13.21 8.08 -3.70
N GLY A 499 -14.41 7.50 -3.75
CA GLY A 499 -15.47 7.92 -4.67
C GLY A 499 -15.47 7.17 -6.00
N SER A 500 -14.43 6.38 -6.32
CA SER A 500 -14.42 5.57 -7.56
C SER A 500 -15.33 4.34 -7.48
N VAL A 501 -15.57 3.82 -6.27
CA VAL A 501 -16.46 2.68 -6.03
C VAL A 501 -17.80 3.15 -5.45
N SER A 502 -17.75 4.08 -4.50
CA SER A 502 -18.94 4.60 -3.84
C SER A 502 -18.76 6.03 -3.38
N CYS A 503 -19.62 6.94 -3.86
CA CYS A 503 -19.73 8.30 -3.34
C CYS A 503 -20.16 8.31 -1.86
N LEU A 504 -20.72 7.20 -1.37
CA LEU A 504 -21.18 7.08 0.00
C LEU A 504 -20.05 7.02 1.03
N ALA A 505 -18.79 6.99 0.61
CA ALA A 505 -17.65 7.20 1.52
C ALA A 505 -17.80 8.54 2.27
N CYS A 506 -18.19 9.60 1.56
CA CYS A 506 -18.38 10.94 2.12
C CYS A 506 -19.85 11.35 2.15
N HIS A 507 -20.64 10.99 1.13
CA HIS A 507 -22.02 11.43 1.03
C HIS A 507 -23.01 10.50 1.74
N THR A 508 -24.12 11.02 2.27
CA THR A 508 -25.22 10.21 2.82
C THR A 508 -26.18 9.69 1.74
N SER A 509 -26.12 10.27 0.55
CA SER A 509 -26.85 9.84 -0.66
C SER A 509 -25.96 10.08 -1.87
N VAL A 510 -26.14 9.33 -2.94
CA VAL A 510 -25.43 9.61 -4.20
C VAL A 510 -25.94 10.94 -4.76
N PRO A 511 -25.08 11.95 -4.97
CA PRO A 511 -25.51 13.24 -5.51
C PRO A 511 -26.03 13.11 -6.95
N ASP A 512 -27.06 13.88 -7.29
CA ASP A 512 -27.55 14.00 -8.67
C ASP A 512 -26.63 14.92 -9.48
N GLY A 513 -26.16 14.49 -10.65
CA GLY A 513 -25.43 15.33 -11.61
C GLY A 513 -24.00 14.90 -11.93
N ASP A 514 -23.28 15.80 -12.61
CA ASP A 514 -21.96 15.58 -13.23
C ASP A 514 -20.80 16.28 -12.49
N GLU A 515 -21.05 16.73 -11.26
CA GLU A 515 -20.09 17.50 -10.43
C GLU A 515 -19.16 16.61 -9.58
N GLY A 516 -19.11 15.30 -9.85
CA GLY A 516 -18.20 14.40 -9.17
C GLY A 516 -16.72 14.67 -9.51
N PRO A 517 -15.79 14.04 -8.78
CA PRO A 517 -14.36 14.27 -8.96
C PRO A 517 -13.96 14.03 -10.42
N HIS A 518 -13.24 14.99 -11.01
CA HIS A 518 -12.82 14.97 -12.41
C HIS A 518 -13.96 14.85 -13.44
N GLY A 519 -15.17 15.34 -13.12
CA GLY A 519 -16.34 15.28 -14.00
C GLY A 519 -16.96 13.89 -14.11
N LEU A 520 -16.76 13.05 -13.08
CA LEU A 520 -17.45 11.77 -12.96
C LEU A 520 -18.91 12.03 -12.54
N GLY A 521 -19.86 11.51 -13.30
CA GLY A 521 -21.27 11.52 -12.90
C GLY A 521 -21.60 10.45 -11.86
N ALA A 522 -22.80 10.51 -11.29
CA ALA A 522 -23.31 9.62 -10.24
C ALA A 522 -23.15 8.09 -10.50
N ASN A 523 -23.03 7.67 -11.76
CA ASN A 523 -22.86 6.26 -12.15
C ASN A 523 -21.39 5.87 -12.48
N GLY A 524 -20.40 6.73 -12.19
CA GLY A 524 -19.00 6.50 -12.53
C GLY A 524 -18.66 6.66 -14.02
N SER A 525 -19.62 7.09 -14.85
CA SER A 525 -19.37 7.47 -16.23
C SER A 525 -18.73 8.85 -16.27
N LYS A 526 -17.63 9.02 -17.03
CA LYS A 526 -17.22 10.34 -17.49
C LYS A 526 -18.36 10.91 -18.32
N THR A 527 -18.75 12.16 -18.08
CA THR A 527 -19.61 12.85 -19.04
C THR A 527 -18.89 12.91 -20.37
N SER A 528 -19.53 12.47 -21.45
CA SER A 528 -19.02 12.72 -22.78
C SER A 528 -18.88 14.23 -22.97
N GLU A 529 -17.67 14.69 -23.27
CA GLU A 529 -17.43 16.05 -23.76
C GLU A 529 -18.29 16.29 -25.02
N SER A 530 -19.47 16.89 -24.87
CA SER A 530 -20.14 17.57 -25.98
C SER A 530 -21.19 18.63 -25.61
N ASP A 531 -21.55 18.92 -24.35
CA ASP A 531 -22.72 19.78 -24.08
C ASP A 531 -22.51 21.00 -23.16
N HIS A 532 -21.30 21.56 -23.13
CA HIS A 532 -21.10 22.96 -22.74
C HIS A 532 -20.57 23.80 -23.89
N GLY A 533 -21.39 23.88 -24.93
CA GLY A 533 -21.38 25.03 -25.82
C GLY A 533 -21.65 26.30 -25.02
N GLU A 534 -20.70 27.25 -25.12
CA GLU A 534 -20.88 28.68 -24.88
C GLU A 534 -21.91 29.07 -23.80
N LYS A 535 -21.46 29.29 -22.54
CA LYS A 535 -22.10 30.31 -21.71
C LYS A 535 -21.82 31.68 -22.34
N LYS A 536 -22.53 32.01 -23.43
CA LYS A 536 -22.70 33.39 -23.88
C LYS A 536 -23.38 34.13 -22.74
N ALA A 537 -22.67 35.10 -22.20
CA ALA A 537 -23.24 36.13 -21.34
C ALA A 537 -24.47 36.72 -22.02
N LYS A 538 -25.65 36.52 -21.44
CA LYS A 538 -26.82 37.36 -21.73
C LYS A 538 -26.56 38.70 -21.05
N ILE A 539 -25.94 39.61 -21.78
CA ILE A 539 -26.12 41.04 -21.55
C ILE A 539 -27.53 41.32 -22.04
N GLY A 540 -28.42 41.67 -21.12
CA GLY A 540 -29.71 42.25 -21.45
C GLY A 540 -29.50 43.67 -21.97
N ASP A 541 -30.21 44.00 -23.04
CA ASP A 541 -30.63 45.36 -23.31
C ASP A 541 -32.11 45.27 -23.70
N ASP A 542 -32.92 45.94 -22.89
CA ASP A 542 -34.34 46.15 -23.06
C ASP A 542 -34.60 47.07 -24.28
N ASP A 543 -35.69 46.79 -24.99
CA ASP A 543 -36.34 47.72 -25.91
C ASP A 543 -36.90 48.93 -25.13
N ASP A 544 -36.36 50.13 -25.37
CA ASP A 544 -37.07 51.41 -25.67
C ASP A 544 -36.13 52.63 -25.69
#